data_AF-A0A1B7I4J3-F1
#
_entry.id   AF-A0A1B7I4J3-F1
#
_cell.length_a   1.000
_cell.length_b   1.000
_cell.length_c   1.000
_cell.angle_alpha   90.00
_cell.angle_beta   90.00
_cell.angle_gamma   90.00
#
_symmetry.space_group_name_H-M   'P 1'
#
loop_
_entity.id
_entity.type
_entity.pdbx_description
1 polymer ?
#
loop_
_entity_poly.entity_id
_entity_poly.type
_entity_poly.pdbx_seq_one_letter_code
_entity_poly.pdbx_strand_id
1 'polypeptide(L)'
;MQEHEKTLYTLLAIGCLGALGKMLDGNDPITPRLFFSRVIIGSLTSTAAGAVLLQVPGASPLTIIGLGAALGIGGHQALEIWLRRKNKDSE
;
A
#
# COMPACT_ATOMS: atom_id res chain seq x y z
N MET A 1 16.07 -28.09 3.07
CA MET A 1 14.98 -27.11 3.26
C MET A 1 13.95 -27.39 2.20
N GLN A 2 12.86 -28.08 2.55
CA GLN A 2 11.77 -28.34 1.61
C GLN A 2 11.13 -27.01 1.18
N GLU A 3 10.66 -26.93 -0.06
CA GLU A 3 9.96 -25.72 -0.57
C GLU A 3 8.77 -25.32 0.30
N HIS A 4 8.13 -26.29 0.96
CA HIS A 4 7.01 -26.06 1.86
C HIS A 4 7.41 -25.29 3.13
N GLU A 5 8.57 -25.59 3.71
CA GLU A 5 9.10 -24.86 4.87
C GLU A 5 9.42 -23.41 4.50
N LYS A 6 10.04 -23.21 3.34
CA LYS A 6 10.38 -21.87 2.83
C LYS A 6 9.12 -21.03 2.56
N THR A 7 8.08 -21.68 2.05
CA THR A 7 6.76 -21.06 1.82
C THR A 7 6.10 -20.67 3.15
N LEU A 8 6.14 -21.54 4.16
CA LEU A 8 5.62 -21.25 5.50
C LEU A 8 6.34 -20.08 6.17
N TYR A 9 7.68 -20.04 6.11
CA TYR A 9 8.44 -18.91 6.66
C TYR A 9 8.14 -17.59 5.93
N THR A 10 7.96 -17.64 4.60
CA THR A 10 7.62 -16.44 3.82
C THR A 10 6.22 -15.92 4.17
N LEU A 11 5.24 -16.82 4.30
CA LEU A 11 3.89 -16.48 4.75
C LEU A 11 3.88 -15.89 6.16
N LEU A 12 4.63 -16.49 7.08
CA LEU A 12 4.77 -15.99 8.44
C LEU A 12 5.41 -14.60 8.46
N ALA A 13 6.44 -14.36 7.66
CA ALA A 13 7.09 -13.05 7.55
C ALA A 13 6.13 -11.98 6.99
N ILE A 14 5.37 -12.30 5.93
CA ILE A 14 4.37 -11.39 5.36
C ILE A 14 3.26 -11.09 6.36
N GLY A 15 2.77 -12.11 7.08
CA GLY A 15 1.75 -11.94 8.11
C GLY A 15 2.23 -11.05 9.27
N CYS A 16 3.47 -11.24 9.71
CA CYS A 16 4.08 -10.43 10.78
C CYS A 16 4.28 -8.96 10.34
N LEU A 17 4.81 -8.74 9.13
CA LEU A 17 4.96 -7.41 8.54
C LEU A 17 3.60 -6.70 8.34
N GLY A 18 2.57 -7.45 7.92
CA GLY A 18 1.21 -6.93 7.78
C GLY A 18 0.58 -6.53 9.11
N ALA A 19 0.78 -7.33 10.17
CA ALA A 19 0.33 -7.02 11.51
C ALA A 19 0.99 -5.75 12.06
N LEU A 20 2.31 -5.58 11.86
CA LEU A 20 3.02 -4.35 12.20
C LEU A 20 2.46 -3.15 11.43
N GLY A 21 2.23 -3.29 10.12
CA GLY A 21 1.62 -2.24 9.32
C GLY A 21 0.24 -1.81 9.84
N LYS A 22 -0.57 -2.76 10.33
CA LYS A 22 -1.87 -2.50 10.96
C LYS A 22 -1.75 -1.78 12.30
N MET A 23 -0.71 -2.05 13.09
CA MET A 23 -0.47 -1.32 14.34
C MET A 23 -0.08 0.15 14.10
N LEU A 24 0.41 0.50 12.90
CA LEU A 24 0.72 1.87 12.51
C LEU A 24 -0.50 2.63 11.95
N ASP A 25 -1.56 1.93 11.52
CA ASP A 25 -2.76 2.53 10.96
C ASP A 25 -3.71 2.95 12.10
N GLY A 26 -3.76 4.25 12.38
CA GLY A 26 -4.51 4.83 13.50
C GLY A 26 -6.01 4.45 13.48
N ASN A 27 -6.59 4.33 14.68
CA ASN A 27 -7.93 3.78 14.94
C ASN A 27 -9.10 4.71 14.56
N ASP A 28 -8.99 5.46 13.46
CA ASP A 28 -10.07 6.32 12.98
C ASP A 28 -11.26 5.48 12.49
N PRO A 29 -12.50 5.76 12.93
CA PRO A 29 -13.68 5.09 12.42
C PRO A 29 -13.83 5.38 10.91
N ILE A 30 -13.67 4.33 10.10
CA ILE A 30 -13.84 4.41 8.65
C ILE A 30 -15.33 4.57 8.35
N THR A 31 -15.76 5.78 8.00
CA THR A 31 -17.09 6.01 7.45
C THR A 31 -17.15 5.51 5.99
N PRO A 32 -18.31 5.05 5.47
CA PRO A 32 -18.42 4.54 4.11
C PRO A 32 -17.93 5.53 3.03
N ARG A 33 -18.16 6.83 3.23
CA ARG A 33 -17.64 7.90 2.36
C ARG A 33 -16.11 7.88 2.29
N LEU A 34 -15.45 7.76 3.45
CA LEU A 34 -13.98 7.71 3.53
C LEU A 34 -13.45 6.41 2.91
N PHE A 35 -14.12 5.29 3.14
CA PHE A 35 -13.75 4.00 2.55
C PHE A 35 -13.67 4.07 1.02
N PHE A 36 -14.74 4.53 0.35
CA PHE A 36 -14.74 4.63 -1.11
C PHE A 36 -13.71 5.62 -1.64
N SER A 37 -13.54 6.77 -0.98
CA SER A 37 -12.51 7.74 -1.36
C SER A 37 -11.10 7.15 -1.25
N ARG A 38 -10.82 6.38 -0.20
CA ARG A 38 -9.53 5.72 0.00
C ARG A 38 -9.28 4.62 -1.03
N VAL A 39 -10.29 3.80 -1.31
CA VAL A 39 -10.19 2.74 -2.32
C VAL A 39 -9.90 3.33 -3.71
N ILE A 40 -10.59 4.41 -4.09
CA ILE A 40 -10.37 5.05 -5.40
C ILE A 40 -8.97 5.67 -5.48
N ILE A 41 -8.58 6.47 -4.49
CA ILE A 41 -7.26 7.11 -4.49
C ILE A 41 -6.13 6.06 -4.43
N GLY A 42 -6.31 5.01 -3.61
CA GLY A 42 -5.35 3.93 -3.44
C GLY A 42 -5.18 3.08 -4.69
N SER A 43 -6.29 2.73 -5.36
CA SER A 43 -6.26 1.97 -6.61
C SER A 43 -5.59 2.76 -7.74
N LEU A 44 -5.94 4.04 -7.93
CA LEU A 44 -5.29 4.91 -8.92
C LEU A 44 -3.79 5.04 -8.65
N THR A 45 -3.40 5.29 -7.40
CA THR A 45 -1.98 5.49 -7.04
C THR A 45 -1.17 4.20 -7.21
N SER A 46 -1.75 3.05 -6.86
CA SER A 46 -1.13 1.73 -7.08
C SER A 46 -0.97 1.39 -8.56
N THR A 47 -2.01 1.64 -9.37
CA THR A 47 -1.93 1.43 -10.82
C THR A 47 -0.89 2.35 -11.47
N ALA A 48 -0.84 3.63 -11.08
CA ALA A 48 0.17 4.57 -11.59
C ALA A 48 1.60 4.14 -11.21
N ALA A 49 1.81 3.72 -9.97
CA ALA A 49 3.10 3.20 -9.51
C ALA A 49 3.54 1.94 -10.29
N GLY A 50 2.63 0.98 -10.48
CA GLY A 50 2.88 -0.21 -11.29
C GLY A 50 3.21 0.13 -12.74
N ALA A 51 2.48 1.06 -13.36
CA ALA A 51 2.71 1.51 -14.73
C ALA A 51 4.08 2.18 -14.93
N VAL A 52 4.56 2.95 -13.95
CA VAL A 52 5.91 3.54 -13.97
C VAL A 52 6.99 2.47 -13.88
N LEU A 53 6.81 1.47 -13.01
CA LEU A 53 7.79 0.41 -12.83
C LEU A 53 7.87 -0.55 -14.02
N LEU A 54 6.79 -0.73 -14.78
CA LEU A 54 6.81 -1.50 -16.02
C LEU A 54 7.73 -0.89 -17.09
N GLN A 55 8.04 0.41 -16.99
CA GLN A 55 8.98 1.06 -17.91
C GLN A 55 10.44 0.80 -17.56
N VAL A 56 10.73 0.14 -16.43
CA VAL A 56 12.10 -0.20 -16.00
C VAL A 56 12.56 -1.48 -16.71
N PRO A 57 13.51 -1.38 -17.67
CA PRO A 57 14.00 -2.55 -18.38
C PRO A 57 14.87 -3.41 -17.46
N GLY A 58 14.68 -4.73 -17.49
CA GLY A 58 15.49 -5.69 -16.72
C GLY A 58 15.09 -5.85 -15.24
N ALA A 59 14.01 -5.22 -14.79
CA ALA A 59 13.50 -5.42 -13.44
C ALA A 59 12.80 -6.78 -13.31
N SER A 60 13.09 -7.52 -12.23
CA SER A 60 12.40 -8.76 -11.89
C SER A 60 10.91 -8.51 -11.64
N PRO A 61 9.99 -9.40 -12.07
CA PRO A 61 8.55 -9.25 -11.83
C PRO A 61 8.20 -9.02 -10.35
N LEU A 62 8.93 -9.67 -9.43
CA LEU A 62 8.75 -9.49 -7.99
C LEU A 62 9.14 -8.09 -7.51
N THR A 63 10.17 -7.50 -8.11
CA THR A 63 10.62 -6.14 -7.80
C THR A 63 9.59 -5.11 -8.28
N ILE A 64 9.01 -5.31 -9.46
CA ILE A 64 7.95 -4.45 -10.01
C ILE A 64 6.71 -4.49 -9.13
N ILE A 65 6.26 -5.68 -8.72
CA ILE A 65 5.08 -5.84 -7.86
C ILE A 65 5.35 -5.25 -6.46
N GLY A 66 6.50 -5.57 -5.87
CA GLY A 66 6.87 -5.10 -4.53
C GLY A 66 7.01 -3.58 -4.45
N LEU A 67 7.74 -2.97 -5.39
CA LEU A 67 7.88 -1.51 -5.46
C LEU A 67 6.57 -0.84 -5.86
N GLY A 68 5.78 -1.45 -6.75
CA GLY A 68 4.50 -0.90 -7.19
C GLY A 68 3.50 -0.83 -6.05
N ALA A 69 3.44 -1.88 -5.23
CA ALA A 69 2.64 -1.91 -4.02
C ALA A 69 3.15 -0.89 -2.99
N ALA A 70 4.47 -0.81 -2.76
CA ALA A 70 5.05 0.14 -1.80
C ALA A 70 4.77 1.60 -2.18
N LEU A 71 4.97 1.95 -3.45
CA LEU A 71 4.68 3.28 -3.99
C LEU A 71 3.17 3.57 -4.03
N GLY A 72 2.36 2.57 -4.37
CA GLY A 72 0.90 2.67 -4.37
C GLY A 72 0.32 2.98 -2.99
N ILE A 73 0.72 2.19 -1.99
CA ILE A 73 0.30 2.36 -0.60
C ILE A 73 0.88 3.65 -0.01
N GLY A 74 2.17 3.90 -0.23
CA GLY A 74 2.83 5.11 0.27
C GLY A 74 2.24 6.40 -0.30
N GLY A 75 1.99 6.44 -1.61
CA GLY A 75 1.35 7.58 -2.27
C GLY A 75 -0.11 7.76 -1.85
N HIS A 76 -0.85 6.67 -1.64
CA HIS A 76 -2.20 6.71 -1.08
C HIS A 76 -2.22 7.37 0.29
N GLN A 77 -1.36 6.91 1.21
CA GLN A 77 -1.25 7.47 2.56
C GLN A 77 -0.85 8.95 2.53
N ALA A 78 0.09 9.33 1.66
CA ALA A 78 0.53 10.72 1.51
C ALA A 78 -0.62 11.63 1.02
N LEU A 79 -1.37 11.19 0.00
CA LEU A 79 -2.54 11.90 -0.52
C LEU A 79 -3.63 12.05 0.53
N GLU A 80 -3.86 11.01 1.32
CA GLU A 80 -4.85 11.07 2.39
C GLU A 80 -4.46 12.09 3.47
N ILE A 81 -3.21 12.07 3.94
CA ILE A 81 -2.71 13.03 4.93
C ILE A 81 -2.84 14.45 4.39
N TRP A 82 -2.51 14.67 3.12
CA TRP A 82 -2.62 15.97 2.47
C TRP A 82 -4.08 16.46 2.37
N LEU A 83 -5.02 15.60 1.95
CA LEU A 83 -6.45 15.94 1.87
C LEU A 83 -7.04 16.24 3.25
N ARG A 84 -6.67 15.48 4.28
CA ARG A 84 -7.11 15.72 5.67
C ARG A 84 -6.60 17.05 6.21
N ARG A 85 -5.35 17.41 5.92
CA ARG A 85 -4.79 18.73 6.27
C ARG A 85 -5.56 19.86 5.60
N LYS A 86 -5.80 19.76 4.29
CA LYS A 86 -6.51 20.79 3.52
C LYS A 86 -7.93 21.05 4.02
N ASN A 87 -8.66 19.99 4.39
CA ASN A 87 -10.02 20.14 4.93
C ASN A 87 -10.03 20.79 6.32
N LYS A 88 -8.99 20.55 7.14
CA LYS A 88 -8.87 21.15 8.47
C LYS A 88 -8.51 22.64 8.42
N ASP A 89 -7.83 23.10 7.37
CA ASP A 89 -7.50 24.52 7.16
C ASP A 89 -8.67 25.36 6.60
N SER A 90 -9.81 24.71 6.28
CA SER A 90 -11.01 25.36 5.71
C SER A 90 -12.17 25.54 6.73
N GLU A 91 -11.94 25.17 8.00
CA GLU A 91 -12.78 25.52 9.17
C GLU A 91 -12.12 26.64 9.99
#